data_AF-A0A7C8ZVE2-F1
#
_entry.id   AF-A0A7C8ZVE2-F1
#
_cell.length_a   1.000
_cell.length_b   1.000
_cell.length_c   1.000
_cell.angle_alpha   90.00
_cell.angle_beta   90.00
_cell.angle_gamma   90.00
#
_symmetry.space_group_name_H-M   'P 1'
#
loop_
_entity.id
_entity.type
_entity.pdbx_description
1 polymer ?
#
loop_
_entity_poly.entity_id
_entity_poly.type
_entity_poly.pdbx_seq_one_letter_code
_entity_poly.pdbx_strand_id
1 'polypeptide(L)'
;MAYLYLNRFAELLFHKPGESLLLSLLAYVLSPVRWAFSKFVESDVKHKHQLEKRGMVPEHSFLGALNSCLISTVPDGFYDNVDKGSIIIKKSPTFSFSKEGLLLETEPKPLKTDLVILATGFDWQKKLGDIFASPKFRDYLTGSPDRAIPFY
;
A
#
# COMPACT_ATOMS: atom_id res chain seq x y z
N MET A 1 0.28 9.55 12.12
CA MET A 1 0.34 9.83 10.66
C MET A 1 0.14 11.30 10.35
N ALA A 2 -1.01 11.91 10.67
CA ALA A 2 -1.30 13.32 10.35
C ALA A 2 -0.22 14.31 10.84
N TYR A 3 0.18 14.21 12.11
CA TYR A 3 1.20 15.09 12.70
C TYR A 3 2.63 14.91 12.15
N LEU A 4 2.94 13.77 11.54
CA LEU A 4 4.30 13.47 11.07
C LEU A 4 4.46 13.64 9.55
N TYR A 5 3.38 13.42 8.79
CA TYR A 5 3.44 13.34 7.33
C TYR A 5 2.47 14.26 6.61
N LEU A 6 1.35 14.66 7.22
CA LEU A 6 0.30 15.45 6.57
C LEU A 6 0.29 16.90 7.07
N ASN A 7 1.47 17.53 7.09
CA ASN A 7 1.63 18.93 7.45
C ASN A 7 2.73 19.59 6.63
N ARG A 8 2.73 20.93 6.57
CA ARG A 8 3.66 21.71 5.74
C ARG A 8 5.14 21.51 6.10
N PHE A 9 5.46 21.25 7.36
CA PHE A 9 6.84 20.98 7.77
C PHE A 9 7.33 19.63 7.25
N ALA A 10 6.46 18.64 7.20
CA ALA A 10 6.79 17.31 6.68
C ALA A 10 7.22 17.39 5.20
N GLU A 11 6.72 18.35 4.43
CA GLU A 11 7.13 18.52 3.03
C GLU A 11 8.61 18.87 2.86
N LEU A 12 9.28 19.40 3.90
CA LEU A 12 10.72 19.70 3.87
C LEU A 12 11.58 18.43 3.89
N LEU A 13 10.96 17.28 4.24
CA LEU A 13 11.61 15.98 4.30
C LEU A 13 11.69 15.28 2.94
N PHE A 14 11.04 15.82 1.91
CA PHE A 14 10.88 15.19 0.60
C PHE A 14 11.41 16.07 -0.52
N HIS A 15 12.04 15.44 -1.50
CA HIS A 15 12.41 16.10 -2.75
C HIS A 15 11.15 16.43 -3.55
N LYS A 16 11.17 17.56 -4.26
CA LYS A 16 10.05 18.02 -5.11
C LYS A 16 10.52 18.37 -6.52
N PRO A 17 9.67 18.20 -7.55
CA PRO A 17 10.01 18.63 -8.90
C PRO A 17 10.22 20.15 -8.95
N GLY A 18 11.33 20.59 -9.54
CA GLY A 18 11.66 22.02 -9.65
C GLY A 18 12.04 22.69 -8.33
N GLU A 19 12.42 21.93 -7.29
CA GLU A 19 12.84 22.50 -6.01
C GLU A 19 14.13 23.35 -6.11
N SER A 20 14.25 24.33 -5.22
CA SER A 20 15.47 25.14 -5.11
C SER A 20 16.61 24.35 -4.43
N LEU A 21 17.85 24.80 -4.64
CA LEU A 21 19.03 24.18 -4.00
C LEU A 21 18.92 24.10 -2.48
N LEU A 22 18.32 25.10 -1.83
CA LEU A 22 18.13 25.11 -0.38
C LEU A 22 17.15 24.02 0.08
N LEU A 23 16.04 23.85 -0.66
CA LEU A 23 15.06 22.80 -0.36
C LEU A 23 15.66 21.41 -0.60
N SER A 24 16.44 21.26 -1.66
CA SER A 24 17.13 20.01 -1.98
C SER A 24 18.14 19.63 -0.89
N LEU A 25 18.94 20.59 -0.44
CA LEU A 25 19.87 20.39 0.68
C LEU A 25 19.13 20.01 1.96
N LEU A 26 18.01 20.66 2.25
CA LEU A 26 17.23 20.39 3.44
C LEU A 26 16.61 18.98 3.40
N ALA A 27 16.02 18.58 2.28
CA ALA A 27 15.49 17.22 2.08
C ALA A 27 16.60 16.16 2.22
N TYR A 28 17.79 16.43 1.72
CA TYR A 28 18.95 15.55 1.85
C TYR A 28 19.38 15.40 3.31
N VAL A 29 19.61 16.51 4.01
CA VAL A 29 20.04 16.53 5.43
C VAL A 29 18.99 15.89 6.35
N LEU A 30 17.71 16.11 6.05
CA LEU A 30 16.61 15.55 6.85
C LEU A 30 16.20 14.12 6.43
N SER A 31 16.84 13.53 5.42
CA SER A 31 16.53 12.18 4.98
C SER A 31 16.63 11.10 6.09
N PRO A 32 17.57 11.17 7.06
CA PRO A 32 17.61 10.22 8.17
C PRO A 32 16.43 10.41 9.13
N VAL A 33 15.98 11.66 9.33
CA VAL A 33 14.80 11.99 10.16
C VAL A 33 13.54 11.40 9.53
N ARG A 34 13.38 11.56 8.22
CA ARG A 34 12.27 10.95 7.46
C ARG A 34 12.25 9.43 7.62
N TRP A 35 13.42 8.80 7.49
CA TRP A 35 13.57 7.35 7.66
C TRP A 35 13.21 6.92 9.08
N ALA A 36 13.69 7.63 10.10
CA ALA A 36 13.39 7.35 11.51
C ALA A 36 11.90 7.44 11.80
N PHE A 37 11.23 8.51 11.34
CA PHE A 37 9.76 8.63 11.44
C PHE A 37 9.05 7.47 10.75
N SER A 38 9.54 7.03 9.59
CA SER A 38 8.92 5.91 8.88
C SER A 38 9.00 4.64 9.68
N LYS A 39 10.16 4.34 10.25
CA LYS A 39 10.35 3.10 11.03
C LYS A 39 9.63 3.15 12.36
N PHE A 40 9.56 4.32 12.99
CA PHE A 40 8.75 4.52 14.18
C PHE A 40 7.27 4.20 13.91
N VAL A 41 6.67 4.82 12.88
CA VAL A 41 5.25 4.59 12.56
C VAL A 41 5.01 3.16 12.07
N GLU A 42 5.92 2.59 11.26
CA GLU A 42 5.82 1.19 10.81
C GLU A 42 5.80 0.23 11.99
N SER A 43 6.68 0.43 12.98
CA SER A 43 6.74 -0.37 14.19
C SER A 43 5.51 -0.20 15.08
N ASP A 44 5.06 1.05 15.27
CA ASP A 44 3.84 1.36 16.04
C ASP A 44 2.60 0.67 15.46
N VAL A 45 2.39 0.77 14.14
CA VAL A 45 1.27 0.12 13.45
C VAL A 45 1.35 -1.41 13.57
N LYS A 46 2.53 -2.00 13.33
CA LYS A 46 2.75 -3.45 13.47
C LYS A 46 2.42 -3.94 14.87
N HIS A 47 2.87 -3.21 15.89
CA HIS A 47 2.68 -3.56 17.29
C HIS A 47 1.24 -3.36 17.74
N LYS A 48 0.68 -2.17 17.54
CA LYS A 48 -0.68 -1.81 17.96
C LYS A 48 -1.74 -2.73 17.37
N HIS A 49 -1.57 -3.15 16.12
CA HIS A 49 -2.50 -4.03 15.43
C HIS A 49 -2.04 -5.50 15.41
N GLN A 50 -0.96 -5.86 16.11
CA GLN A 50 -0.44 -7.23 16.19
C GLN A 50 -0.36 -7.93 14.82
N LEU A 51 0.11 -7.21 13.79
CA LEU A 51 0.00 -7.67 12.40
C LEU A 51 0.77 -8.98 12.15
N GLU A 52 1.87 -9.19 12.87
CA GLU A 52 2.67 -10.42 12.80
C GLU A 52 1.86 -11.64 13.24
N LYS A 53 1.19 -11.55 14.40
CA LYS A 53 0.33 -12.62 14.93
C LYS A 53 -0.77 -13.02 13.93
N ARG A 54 -1.26 -12.05 13.16
CA ARG A 54 -2.34 -12.23 12.18
C ARG A 54 -1.85 -12.52 10.76
N GLY A 55 -0.53 -12.63 10.54
CA GLY A 55 0.07 -12.86 9.22
C GLY A 55 -0.14 -11.70 8.23
N MET A 56 -0.44 -10.50 8.72
CA MET A 56 -0.82 -9.32 7.94
C MET A 56 0.31 -8.30 7.75
N VAL A 57 1.56 -8.64 8.07
CA VAL A 57 2.68 -7.73 7.82
C VAL A 57 2.85 -7.52 6.31
N PRO A 58 2.80 -6.27 5.81
CA PRO A 58 3.08 -5.98 4.41
C PRO A 58 4.54 -6.25 4.06
N GLU A 59 4.80 -6.70 2.84
CA GLU A 59 6.17 -6.92 2.33
C GLU A 59 6.87 -5.60 1.97
N HIS A 60 6.09 -4.57 1.64
CA HIS A 60 6.61 -3.23 1.35
C HIS A 60 6.80 -2.39 2.63
N SER A 61 7.66 -1.39 2.55
CA SER A 61 7.88 -0.45 3.66
C SER A 61 6.71 0.53 3.85
N PHE A 62 6.54 1.03 5.08
CA PHE A 62 5.50 2.02 5.37
C PHE A 62 5.67 3.31 4.54
N LEU A 63 6.90 3.83 4.40
CA LEU A 63 7.17 5.01 3.57
C LEU A 63 6.81 4.76 2.10
N GLY A 64 7.11 3.56 1.59
CA GLY A 64 6.70 3.15 0.25
C GLY A 64 5.19 3.15 0.09
N ALA A 65 4.46 2.57 1.06
CA ALA A 65 3.00 2.58 1.06
C ALA A 65 2.41 3.99 1.11
N LEU A 66 2.99 4.87 1.94
CA LEU A 66 2.57 6.26 2.08
C LEU A 66 2.72 7.01 0.76
N ASN A 67 3.87 6.89 0.12
CA ASN A 67 4.18 7.60 -1.13
C ASN A 67 3.39 7.08 -2.34
N SER A 68 2.91 5.83 -2.28
CA SER A 68 2.15 5.17 -3.35
C SER A 68 0.64 5.11 -3.06
N CYS A 69 0.17 5.77 -2.00
CA CYS A 69 -1.24 5.75 -1.58
C CYS A 69 -1.79 4.34 -1.32
N LEU A 70 -0.94 3.39 -0.90
CA LEU A 70 -1.34 2.02 -0.54
C LEU A 70 -1.75 1.87 0.92
N ILE A 71 -1.72 2.94 1.69
CA ILE A 71 -2.17 2.92 3.08
C ILE A 71 -3.68 2.78 3.13
N SER A 72 -4.15 1.76 3.84
CA SER A 72 -5.55 1.49 4.07
C SER A 72 -5.86 1.38 5.56
N THR A 73 -7.11 1.73 5.91
CA THR A 73 -7.68 1.56 7.24
C THR A 73 -8.74 0.49 7.18
N VAL A 74 -8.84 -0.32 8.22
CA VAL A 74 -9.89 -1.33 8.36
C VAL A 74 -11.05 -0.77 9.19
N PRO A 75 -12.29 -1.25 8.98
CA PRO A 75 -13.42 -0.83 9.80
C PRO A 75 -13.27 -1.30 11.26
N ASP A 76 -14.01 -0.64 12.16
CA ASP A 76 -14.05 -1.00 13.57
C ASP A 76 -14.44 -2.47 13.77
N GLY A 77 -13.78 -3.14 14.72
CA GLY A 77 -13.99 -4.56 15.01
C GLY A 77 -13.42 -5.54 13.99
N PHE A 78 -12.80 -5.10 12.89
CA PHE A 78 -12.16 -5.99 11.92
C PHE A 78 -11.21 -6.99 12.59
N TYR A 79 -10.28 -6.48 13.39
CA TYR A 79 -9.27 -7.27 14.09
C TYR A 79 -9.85 -8.19 15.17
N ASP A 80 -10.92 -7.75 15.86
CA ASP A 80 -11.60 -8.60 16.83
C ASP A 80 -12.29 -9.78 16.15
N ASN A 81 -12.85 -9.56 14.96
CA ASN A 81 -13.46 -10.62 14.16
C ASN A 81 -12.42 -11.57 13.56
N VAL A 82 -11.19 -11.11 13.30
CA VAL A 82 -10.05 -11.98 12.97
C VAL A 82 -9.71 -12.86 14.17
N ASP A 83 -9.58 -12.27 15.36
CA ASP A 83 -9.22 -13.01 16.57
C ASP A 83 -10.31 -14.01 17.00
N LYS A 84 -11.59 -13.68 16.77
CA LYS A 84 -12.75 -14.58 17.00
C LYS A 84 -12.87 -15.70 15.97
N GLY A 85 -12.12 -15.63 14.85
CA GLY A 85 -12.21 -16.58 13.75
C GLY A 85 -13.39 -16.37 12.81
N SER A 86 -14.16 -15.28 12.96
CA SER A 86 -15.22 -14.91 12.02
C SER A 86 -14.66 -14.36 10.70
N ILE A 87 -13.44 -13.83 10.72
CA ILE A 87 -12.65 -13.48 9.54
C ILE A 87 -11.41 -14.37 9.53
N ILE A 88 -11.25 -15.18 8.49
CA ILE A 88 -10.08 -16.04 8.31
C ILE A 88 -9.23 -15.45 7.18
N ILE A 89 -8.01 -15.04 7.51
CA ILE A 89 -7.08 -14.45 6.53
C ILE A 89 -6.29 -15.57 5.87
N LYS A 90 -6.40 -15.67 4.54
CA LYS A 90 -5.66 -16.65 3.73
C LYS A 90 -4.90 -15.93 2.63
N LYS A 91 -3.59 -16.18 2.56
CA LYS A 91 -2.75 -15.75 1.43
C LYS A 91 -2.73 -16.88 0.40
N SER A 92 -3.07 -16.56 -0.86
CA SER A 92 -3.00 -17.49 -1.99
C SER A 92 -2.56 -16.72 -3.24
N PRO A 93 -1.55 -17.18 -4.00
CA PRO A 93 -1.11 -16.52 -5.23
C PRO A 93 -2.22 -16.50 -6.29
N THR A 94 -2.94 -17.61 -6.40
CA THR A 94 -4.05 -17.77 -7.35
C THR A 94 -5.27 -18.41 -6.69
N PHE A 95 -6.42 -18.26 -7.32
CA PHE A 95 -7.65 -18.95 -6.96
C PHE A 95 -8.48 -19.24 -8.21
N SER A 96 -9.38 -20.21 -8.12
CA SER A 96 -10.35 -20.53 -9.17
C SER A 96 -11.71 -20.87 -8.56
N PHE A 97 -12.76 -20.86 -9.38
CA PHE A 97 -14.11 -21.21 -8.96
C PHE A 97 -14.39 -22.68 -9.24
N SER A 98 -15.06 -23.35 -8.30
CA SER A 98 -15.62 -24.69 -8.47
C SER A 98 -17.13 -24.68 -8.18
N LYS A 99 -17.82 -25.80 -8.46
CA LYS A 99 -19.25 -25.93 -8.15
C LYS A 99 -19.54 -25.81 -6.64
N GLU A 100 -18.55 -26.15 -5.82
CA GLU A 100 -18.64 -26.15 -4.36
C GLU A 100 -18.17 -24.83 -3.73
N GLY A 101 -17.52 -23.93 -4.49
CA GLY A 101 -17.07 -22.62 -4.02
C GLY A 101 -15.73 -22.18 -4.61
N LEU A 102 -14.76 -21.86 -3.75
CA LEU A 102 -13.44 -21.34 -4.14
C LEU A 102 -12.34 -22.39 -3.95
N LEU A 103 -11.55 -22.65 -4.98
CA LEU A 103 -10.34 -23.44 -4.88
C LEU A 103 -9.12 -22.52 -4.80
N LEU A 104 -8.43 -22.54 -3.67
CA LEU A 104 -7.17 -21.83 -3.45
C LEU A 104 -6.02 -22.75 -3.82
N GLU A 105 -4.97 -22.22 -4.45
CA GLU A 105 -3.76 -23.01 -4.79
C GLU A 105 -3.11 -23.63 -3.56
N THR A 106 -3.19 -22.94 -2.42
CA THR A 106 -2.63 -23.39 -1.14
C THR A 106 -3.47 -24.46 -0.45
N GLU A 107 -4.65 -24.82 -0.96
CA GLU A 107 -5.56 -25.77 -0.31
C GLU A 107 -6.04 -26.86 -1.29
N PRO A 108 -5.93 -28.15 -0.90
CA PRO A 108 -6.30 -29.26 -1.78
C PRO A 108 -7.81 -29.42 -1.96
N LYS A 109 -8.62 -28.76 -1.13
CA LYS A 109 -10.08 -28.90 -1.11
C LYS A 109 -10.75 -27.55 -1.36
N PRO A 110 -11.86 -27.50 -2.11
CA PRO A 110 -12.62 -26.28 -2.29
C PRO A 110 -13.17 -25.75 -0.96
N LEU A 111 -13.03 -24.44 -0.75
CA LEU A 111 -13.68 -23.69 0.31
C LEU A 111 -15.16 -23.49 -0.07
N LYS A 112 -16.05 -24.11 0.71
CA LYS A 112 -17.50 -23.92 0.57
C LYS A 112 -17.84 -22.44 0.75
N THR A 113 -18.41 -21.85 -0.30
CA THR A 113 -18.62 -20.39 -0.36
C THR A 113 -19.95 -20.09 -1.06
N ASP A 114 -20.85 -19.37 -0.38
CA ASP A 114 -22.15 -18.99 -0.92
C ASP A 114 -22.10 -17.66 -1.71
N LEU A 115 -21.19 -16.75 -1.35
CA LEU A 115 -21.01 -15.44 -1.97
C LEU A 115 -19.53 -15.10 -2.10
N VAL A 116 -19.14 -14.63 -3.29
CA VAL A 116 -17.78 -14.12 -3.55
C VAL A 116 -17.85 -12.65 -3.90
N ILE A 117 -17.10 -11.83 -3.15
CA ILE A 117 -16.95 -10.39 -3.39
C ILE A 117 -15.53 -10.14 -3.90
N LEU A 118 -15.42 -9.65 -5.14
CA LEU A 118 -14.13 -9.32 -5.75
C LEU A 118 -13.74 -7.87 -5.43
N ALA A 119 -12.95 -7.70 -4.37
CA ALA A 119 -12.40 -6.41 -3.95
C ALA A 119 -10.98 -6.17 -4.54
N THR A 120 -10.82 -6.30 -5.85
CA THR A 120 -9.52 -6.36 -6.55
C THR A 120 -8.85 -4.99 -6.82
N GLY A 121 -9.41 -3.90 -6.28
CA GLY A 121 -8.85 -2.55 -6.45
C GLY A 121 -8.86 -2.05 -7.90
N PHE A 122 -7.95 -1.13 -8.23
CA PHE A 122 -7.84 -0.53 -9.57
C PHE A 122 -6.38 -0.35 -9.99
N ASP A 123 -6.10 -0.60 -11.27
CA ASP A 123 -4.84 -0.21 -11.92
C ASP A 123 -4.92 1.27 -12.35
N TRP A 124 -4.57 2.15 -11.42
CA TRP A 124 -4.67 3.59 -11.65
C TRP A 124 -3.64 4.11 -12.65
N GLN A 125 -2.46 3.48 -12.74
CA GLN A 125 -1.40 3.91 -13.67
C GLN A 125 -1.82 3.66 -15.10
N LYS A 126 -2.32 2.45 -15.39
CA LYS A 126 -2.88 2.13 -16.71
C LYS A 126 -4.04 3.05 -17.04
N LYS A 127 -4.99 3.21 -16.11
CA LYS A 127 -6.14 4.12 -16.31
C LYS A 127 -5.70 5.55 -16.59
N LEU A 128 -4.70 6.07 -15.85
CA LEU A 128 -4.18 7.41 -16.04
C LEU A 128 -3.51 7.56 -17.41
N GLY A 129 -2.68 6.60 -17.80
CA GLY A 129 -2.09 6.58 -19.15
C GLY A 129 -3.16 6.58 -20.24
N ASP A 130 -4.20 5.75 -20.10
CA ASP A 130 -5.26 5.64 -21.10
C ASP A 130 -6.12 6.91 -21.28
N ILE A 131 -6.11 7.85 -20.33
CA ILE A 131 -6.76 9.17 -20.49
C ILE A 131 -6.05 10.00 -21.57
N PHE A 132 -4.74 9.85 -21.73
CA PHE A 132 -3.97 10.66 -22.68
C PHE A 132 -4.01 10.03 -24.07
N ALA A 133 -4.57 10.76 -25.04
CA ALA A 133 -4.55 10.35 -26.44
C ALA A 133 -3.14 10.36 -27.06
N SER A 134 -2.22 11.18 -26.52
CA SER A 134 -0.85 11.29 -27.03
C SER A 134 0.05 10.20 -26.46
N PRO A 135 0.72 9.39 -27.30
CA PRO A 135 1.70 8.40 -26.85
C PRO A 135 2.81 9.01 -25.98
N LYS A 136 3.28 10.20 -26.34
CA LYS A 136 4.35 10.90 -25.61
C LYS A 136 3.97 11.23 -24.15
N PHE A 137 2.72 11.64 -23.92
CA PHE A 137 2.24 11.91 -22.56
C PHE A 137 1.95 10.64 -21.77
N ARG A 138 1.55 9.56 -22.46
CA ARG A 138 1.45 8.22 -21.85
C ARG A 138 2.83 7.79 -21.32
N ASP A 139 3.86 7.88 -22.14
CA ASP A 139 5.23 7.47 -21.79
C ASP A 139 5.81 8.25 -20.60
N TYR A 140 5.53 9.56 -20.50
CA TYR A 140 5.94 10.37 -19.35
C TYR A 140 5.30 9.93 -18.03
N LEU A 141 4.09 9.37 -18.09
CA LEU A 141 3.37 8.94 -16.91
C LEU A 141 3.65 7.47 -16.59
N THR A 142 3.70 6.58 -17.57
CA THR A 142 3.84 5.14 -17.30
C THR A 142 5.22 4.74 -16.79
N GLY A 143 6.23 5.61 -16.91
CA GLY A 143 7.55 5.41 -16.29
C GLY A 143 8.19 4.04 -16.60
N SER A 144 9.14 3.63 -15.77
CA SER A 144 9.66 2.24 -15.76
C SER A 144 8.78 1.39 -14.84
N PRO A 145 8.45 0.13 -15.19
CA PRO A 145 7.57 -0.74 -14.40
C PRO A 145 8.06 -0.99 -12.96
N ASP A 146 9.34 -0.75 -12.67
CA ASP A 146 9.93 -0.92 -11.34
C ASP A 146 9.82 0.31 -10.42
N ARG A 147 9.24 1.41 -10.90
CA ARG A 147 9.09 2.64 -10.10
C ARG A 147 7.64 3.07 -10.09
N ALA A 148 7.02 3.02 -8.92
CA ALA A 148 5.80 3.77 -8.67
C ALA A 148 6.05 5.23 -9.09
N ILE A 149 5.18 5.79 -9.93
CA ILE A 149 5.18 7.22 -10.25
C ILE A 149 5.09 7.94 -8.91
N PRO A 150 6.15 8.61 -8.47
CA PRO A 150 6.07 9.29 -7.20
C PRO A 150 5.14 10.48 -7.44
N PHE A 151 4.09 10.61 -6.62
CA PHE A 151 3.24 11.80 -6.63
C PHE A 151 3.95 13.05 -6.08
N TYR A 152 5.27 12.93 -5.83
CA TYR A 152 6.25 13.99 -5.60
C TYR A 152 7.62 13.62 -6.18
#